data_AF-A0A4Q3SKJ8-F1
#
_entry.id   AF-A0A4Q3SKJ8-F1
#
_cell.length_a   1.000
_cell.length_b   1.000
_cell.length_c   1.000
_cell.angle_alpha   90.00
_cell.angle_beta   90.00
_cell.angle_gamma   90.00
#
_symmetry.space_group_name_H-M   'P 1'
#
loop_
_entity.id
_entity.type
_entity.pdbx_description
1 polymer ?
#
loop_
_entity_poly.entity_id
_entity_poly.type
_entity_poly.pdbx_seq_one_letter_code
_entity_poly.pdbx_strand_id
1 'polypeptide(L)'
;MSVKTILLTTVIAMLTANASAQDDEEGIKIQVDKKYQAEMKTLSEKPVIKSAFKIIMDLEPETNKDLITLNEIPAPPFREDKRAAKFIEMMRAIGADSIWTDKAGNVLALVKGRSGRKTVMLEAHLDTVFPEGTDVTVKQSGDTLRAPGIGDDTRGLAVLLAVMKT
;
A
#
# COMPACT_ATOMS: atom_id res chain seq x y z
N MET A 1 -15.03 -18.26 -48.61
CA MET A 1 -14.77 -18.14 -47.15
C MET A 1 -16.10 -17.85 -46.46
N SER A 2 -16.54 -18.72 -45.55
CA SER A 2 -17.84 -18.58 -44.88
C SER A 2 -17.79 -17.51 -43.78
N VAL A 3 -18.87 -16.74 -43.60
CA VAL A 3 -19.02 -15.70 -42.58
C VAL A 3 -18.74 -16.22 -41.16
N LYS A 4 -18.96 -17.51 -40.90
CA LYS A 4 -18.62 -18.17 -39.63
C LYS A 4 -17.11 -18.24 -39.34
N THR A 5 -16.27 -18.29 -40.37
CA THR A 5 -14.80 -18.34 -40.22
C THR A 5 -14.21 -16.97 -39.91
N ILE A 6 -14.87 -15.88 -40.33
CA ILE A 6 -14.45 -14.50 -40.05
C ILE A 6 -14.83 -14.11 -38.61
N LEU A 7 -16.00 -14.53 -38.13
CA LEU A 7 -16.46 -14.20 -36.77
C LEU A 7 -15.62 -14.89 -35.67
N LEU A 8 -15.12 -16.10 -35.93
CA LEU A 8 -14.32 -16.85 -34.95
C LEU A 8 -12.89 -16.26 -34.81
N THR A 9 -12.32 -15.73 -35.89
CA THR A 9 -11.00 -15.06 -35.85
C THR A 9 -11.08 -13.67 -35.21
N THR A 10 -12.19 -12.94 -35.33
CA THR A 10 -12.35 -11.63 -34.65
C THR A 10 -12.54 -11.78 -33.13
N VAL A 11 -13.21 -12.84 -32.66
CA VAL A 11 -13.42 -13.07 -31.21
C VAL A 11 -12.13 -13.53 -30.51
N ILE A 12 -11.28 -14.32 -31.17
CA ILE A 12 -9.99 -14.75 -30.59
C ILE A 12 -9.01 -13.56 -30.46
N ALA A 13 -9.02 -12.62 -31.41
CA ALA A 13 -8.18 -11.42 -31.36
C ALA A 13 -8.58 -10.43 -30.23
N MET A 14 -9.85 -10.41 -29.81
CA MET A 14 -10.31 -9.58 -28.69
C MET A 14 -10.08 -10.22 -27.31
N LEU A 15 -9.91 -11.56 -27.24
CA LEU A 15 -9.60 -12.26 -26.00
C LEU A 15 -8.12 -12.15 -25.61
N THR A 16 -7.21 -11.96 -26.58
CA THR A 16 -5.79 -11.76 -26.30
C THR A 16 -5.41 -10.32 -25.96
N ALA A 17 -6.26 -9.34 -26.28
CA ALA A 17 -5.96 -7.92 -26.02
C ALA A 17 -6.20 -7.48 -24.56
N ASN A 18 -6.90 -8.29 -23.74
CA ASN A 18 -7.18 -7.98 -22.33
C ASN A 18 -6.23 -8.69 -21.35
N ALA A 19 -5.33 -9.56 -21.83
CA ALA A 19 -4.38 -10.29 -20.99
C ALA A 19 -3.07 -9.52 -20.73
N SER A 20 -2.82 -8.43 -21.45
CA SER A 20 -1.50 -7.77 -21.50
C SER A 20 -1.46 -6.38 -20.85
N ALA A 21 -2.27 -6.12 -19.82
CA ALA A 21 -2.14 -4.87 -19.06
C ALA A 21 -0.91 -4.85 -18.12
N GLN A 22 -0.22 -5.99 -17.97
CA GLN A 22 1.03 -6.13 -17.19
C GLN A 22 2.04 -7.09 -17.85
N ASP A 23 1.87 -7.42 -19.14
CA ASP A 23 2.93 -8.13 -19.85
C ASP A 23 3.98 -7.09 -20.26
N ASP A 24 5.18 -7.26 -19.71
CA ASP A 24 6.40 -6.51 -19.97
C ASP A 24 6.49 -6.04 -21.44
N GLU A 25 6.12 -4.78 -21.72
CA GLU A 25 6.61 -4.07 -22.91
C GLU A 25 8.13 -4.21 -22.87
N GLU A 26 8.74 -4.84 -23.89
CA GLU A 26 10.18 -5.14 -24.02
C GLU A 26 11.06 -4.21 -23.16
N GLY A 27 11.16 -4.58 -21.88
CA GLY A 27 11.54 -3.61 -20.86
C GLY A 27 13.00 -3.29 -21.05
N ILE A 28 13.36 -2.01 -20.99
CA ILE A 28 14.75 -1.58 -20.83
C ILE A 28 15.34 -2.45 -19.73
N LYS A 29 16.28 -3.34 -20.08
CA LYS A 29 16.97 -4.19 -19.10
C LYS A 29 17.91 -3.28 -18.30
N ILE A 30 17.37 -2.68 -17.25
CA ILE A 30 18.15 -1.89 -16.31
C ILE A 30 19.09 -2.86 -15.60
N GLN A 31 20.37 -2.82 -15.96
CA GLN A 31 21.40 -3.55 -15.22
C GLN A 31 21.74 -2.76 -13.95
N VAL A 32 21.34 -3.30 -12.80
CA VAL A 32 21.74 -2.76 -11.49
C VAL A 32 23.26 -2.89 -11.36
N ASP A 33 23.95 -1.83 -10.92
CA ASP A 33 25.40 -1.85 -10.70
C ASP A 33 25.82 -3.02 -9.78
N LYS A 34 26.91 -3.71 -10.13
CA LYS A 34 27.44 -4.86 -9.37
C LYS A 34 27.68 -4.52 -7.90
N LYS A 35 28.05 -3.28 -7.59
CA LYS A 35 28.20 -2.79 -6.21
C LYS A 35 26.89 -2.93 -5.43
N TYR A 36 25.78 -2.42 -5.97
CA TYR A 36 24.49 -2.49 -5.30
C TYR A 36 23.96 -3.92 -5.22
N GLN A 37 24.22 -4.77 -6.22
CA GLN A 37 23.89 -6.20 -6.13
C GLN A 37 24.59 -6.87 -4.95
N ALA A 38 25.89 -6.61 -4.76
CA ALA A 38 26.66 -7.15 -3.64
C ALA A 38 26.17 -6.62 -2.28
N GLU A 39 25.85 -5.32 -2.20
CA GLU A 39 25.30 -4.69 -0.99
C GLU A 39 23.92 -5.28 -0.63
N MET A 40 23.01 -5.40 -1.60
CA MET A 40 21.69 -6.01 -1.40
C MET A 40 21.79 -7.46 -0.93
N LYS A 41 22.66 -8.27 -1.55
CA LYS A 41 22.91 -9.66 -1.14
C LYS A 41 23.41 -9.72 0.30
N THR A 42 24.36 -8.85 0.65
CA THR A 42 24.91 -8.79 2.01
C THR A 42 23.84 -8.41 3.04
N LEU A 43 22.93 -7.49 2.70
CA LEU A 43 21.83 -7.09 3.58
C LEU A 43 20.76 -8.17 3.72
N SER A 44 20.33 -8.79 2.62
CA SER A 44 19.27 -9.81 2.61
C SER A 44 19.66 -11.09 3.36
N GLU A 45 20.96 -11.36 3.48
CA GLU A 45 21.48 -12.49 4.26
C GLU A 45 21.43 -12.27 5.77
N LYS A 46 21.30 -11.02 6.24
CA LYS A 46 21.28 -10.71 7.67
C LYS A 46 20.03 -11.31 8.35
N PRO A 47 20.17 -12.05 9.48
CA PRO A 47 19.03 -12.65 10.18
C PRO A 47 17.94 -11.65 10.56
N VAL A 48 18.32 -10.42 10.93
CA VAL A 48 17.36 -9.36 11.27
C VAL A 48 16.49 -8.94 10.09
N ILE A 49 17.05 -8.91 8.87
CA ILE A 49 16.31 -8.56 7.65
C ILE A 49 15.37 -9.69 7.24
N LYS A 50 15.84 -10.95 7.31
CA LYS A 50 14.98 -12.12 7.06
C LYS A 50 13.81 -12.19 8.04
N SER A 51 14.07 -11.90 9.31
CA SER A 51 13.03 -11.86 10.35
C SER A 51 12.03 -10.75 10.08
N ALA A 52 12.49 -9.55 9.69
CA ALA A 52 11.61 -8.45 9.31
C ALA A 52 10.70 -8.81 8.13
N PHE A 53 11.23 -9.44 7.06
CA PHE A 53 10.41 -9.92 5.96
C PHE A 53 9.38 -10.96 6.39
N LYS A 54 9.75 -11.88 7.29
CA LYS A 54 8.80 -12.85 7.84
C LYS A 54 7.66 -12.14 8.58
N ILE A 55 7.97 -11.16 9.43
CA ILE A 55 6.96 -10.39 10.16
C ILE A 55 6.01 -9.66 9.18
N ILE A 56 6.56 -9.04 8.12
CA ILE A 56 5.74 -8.37 7.09
C ILE A 56 4.77 -9.35 6.43
N MET A 57 5.25 -10.55 6.04
CA MET A 57 4.39 -11.59 5.46
C MET A 57 3.33 -12.09 6.45
N ASP A 58 3.70 -12.28 7.72
CA ASP A 58 2.77 -12.74 8.75
C ASP A 58 1.68 -11.67 9.05
N LEU A 59 2.03 -10.38 8.95
CA LEU A 59 1.11 -9.25 9.16
C LEU A 59 0.26 -8.91 7.93
N GLU A 60 0.50 -9.53 6.77
CA GLU A 60 -0.19 -9.17 5.52
C GLU A 60 -1.72 -9.27 5.61
N PRO A 61 -2.34 -10.33 6.20
CA PRO A 61 -3.79 -10.40 6.33
C PRO A 61 -4.38 -9.25 7.16
N GLU A 62 -3.70 -8.86 8.23
CA GLU A 62 -4.11 -7.75 9.08
C GLU A 62 -3.90 -6.40 8.38
N THR A 63 -2.77 -6.25 7.69
CA THR A 63 -2.44 -5.04 6.91
C THR A 63 -3.48 -4.79 5.82
N ASN A 64 -3.94 -5.84 5.13
CA ASN A 64 -5.00 -5.74 4.13
C ASN A 64 -6.35 -5.35 4.76
N LYS A 65 -6.67 -5.86 5.95
CA LYS A 65 -7.88 -5.47 6.69
C LYS A 65 -7.82 -4.01 7.12
N ASP A 66 -6.67 -3.57 7.63
CA ASP A 66 -6.43 -2.19 8.04
C ASP A 66 -6.53 -1.23 6.84
N LEU A 67 -5.96 -1.62 5.69
CA LEU A 67 -6.08 -0.92 4.41
C LEU A 67 -7.54 -0.75 3.99
N ILE A 68 -8.32 -1.84 3.95
CA ILE A 68 -9.74 -1.78 3.58
C ILE A 68 -10.50 -0.85 4.53
N THR A 69 -10.28 -1.02 5.84
CA THR A 69 -10.94 -0.20 6.87
C THR A 69 -10.69 1.29 6.68
N LEU A 70 -9.45 1.69 6.41
CA LEU A 70 -9.10 3.08 6.19
C LEU A 70 -9.60 3.61 4.85
N ASN A 71 -9.54 2.79 3.80
CA ASN A 71 -9.94 3.19 2.44
C ASN A 71 -11.43 3.52 2.38
N GLU A 72 -12.26 2.70 3.01
CA GLU A 72 -13.71 2.84 3.01
C GLU A 72 -14.22 4.04 3.83
N ILE A 73 -13.32 4.78 4.48
CA ILE A 73 -13.62 6.09 5.06
C ILE A 73 -13.27 7.16 4.02
N PRO A 74 -14.26 7.91 3.47
CA PRO A 74 -13.97 8.99 2.54
C PRO A 74 -13.09 10.06 3.20
N ALA A 75 -12.03 10.47 2.50
CA ALA A 75 -11.16 11.57 2.89
C ALA A 75 -10.82 12.43 1.65
N PRO A 76 -11.78 13.23 1.14
CA PRO A 76 -11.44 14.24 0.14
C PRO A 76 -10.46 15.26 0.72
N PRO A 77 -9.77 16.05 -0.13
CA PRO A 77 -8.80 17.02 0.35
C PRO A 77 -9.45 18.00 1.34
N PHE A 78 -8.78 18.24 2.48
CA PHE A 78 -9.22 19.07 3.60
C PHE A 78 -10.46 18.57 4.36
N ARG A 79 -10.81 17.29 4.23
CA ARG A 79 -11.95 16.63 4.90
C ARG A 79 -11.56 15.28 5.51
N GLU A 80 -10.34 15.19 6.03
CA GLU A 80 -9.68 13.97 6.48
C GLU A 80 -10.08 13.54 7.89
N ASP A 81 -10.75 14.41 8.66
CA ASP A 81 -11.01 14.27 10.11
C ASP A 81 -11.52 12.89 10.54
N LYS A 82 -12.45 12.30 9.77
CA LYS A 82 -13.01 10.97 10.08
C LYS A 82 -11.97 9.86 9.94
N ARG A 83 -11.16 9.91 8.88
CA ARG A 83 -10.09 8.94 8.65
C ARG A 83 -8.97 9.15 9.66
N ALA A 84 -8.61 10.40 9.95
CA ALA A 84 -7.66 10.77 10.99
C ALA A 84 -8.06 10.20 12.35
N ALA A 85 -9.33 10.35 12.75
CA ALA A 85 -9.84 9.80 14.01
C ALA A 85 -9.72 8.26 14.06
N LYS A 86 -10.04 7.57 12.96
CA LYS A 86 -9.87 6.11 12.90
C LYS A 86 -8.41 5.69 12.97
N PHE A 87 -7.53 6.42 12.28
CA PHE A 87 -6.10 6.15 12.29
C PHE A 87 -5.50 6.31 13.70
N ILE A 88 -5.92 7.34 14.44
CA ILE A 88 -5.57 7.53 15.86
C ILE A 88 -6.02 6.35 16.71
N GLU A 89 -7.26 5.88 16.54
CA GLU A 89 -7.80 4.72 17.26
C GLU A 89 -6.93 3.47 17.02
N MET A 90 -6.55 3.23 15.77
CA MET A 90 -5.71 2.09 15.38
C MET A 90 -4.30 2.20 15.99
N MET A 91 -3.66 3.37 15.95
CA MET A 91 -2.35 3.59 16.57
C MET A 91 -2.39 3.43 18.10
N ARG A 92 -3.49 3.86 18.75
CA ARG A 92 -3.70 3.62 20.18
C ARG A 92 -3.83 2.13 20.50
N ALA A 93 -4.55 1.39 19.67
CA ALA A 93 -4.72 -0.05 19.84
C ALA A 93 -3.41 -0.82 19.70
N ILE A 94 -2.50 -0.36 18.83
CA ILE A 94 -1.16 -0.93 18.69
C ILE A 94 -0.26 -0.59 19.90
N GLY A 95 -0.47 0.58 20.51
CA GLY A 95 0.23 0.99 21.73
C GLY A 95 1.38 1.97 21.47
N ALA A 96 1.23 2.93 20.55
CA ALA A 96 2.21 4.01 20.39
C ALA A 96 2.44 4.77 21.71
N ASP A 97 3.68 5.17 21.97
CA ASP A 97 4.07 5.86 23.22
C ASP A 97 3.42 7.23 23.37
N SER A 98 3.16 7.92 22.26
CA SER A 98 2.50 9.22 22.23
C SER A 98 1.80 9.42 20.89
N ILE A 99 0.61 10.00 20.91
CA ILE A 99 -0.17 10.33 19.71
C ILE A 99 -0.75 11.73 19.89
N TRP A 100 -0.60 12.58 18.89
CA TRP A 100 -1.17 13.92 18.88
C TRP A 100 -1.53 14.35 17.46
N THR A 101 -2.38 15.37 17.37
CA THR A 101 -2.69 16.06 16.12
C THR A 101 -2.10 17.45 16.17
N ASP A 102 -1.52 17.90 15.07
CA ASP A 102 -1.07 19.29 14.96
C ASP A 102 -2.21 20.22 14.52
N LYS A 103 -1.88 21.51 14.32
CA LYS A 103 -2.86 22.53 13.91
C LYS A 103 -3.32 22.38 12.45
N ALA A 104 -2.59 21.64 11.63
CA ALA A 104 -2.94 21.38 10.24
C ALA A 104 -3.83 20.13 10.09
N GLY A 105 -4.03 19.36 11.17
CA GLY A 105 -4.81 18.13 11.15
C GLY A 105 -3.96 16.88 10.88
N ASN A 106 -2.64 17.01 10.81
CA ASN A 106 -1.76 15.84 10.68
C ASN A 106 -1.86 15.00 11.94
N VAL A 107 -1.83 13.68 11.76
CA VAL A 107 -1.76 12.74 12.87
C VAL A 107 -0.32 12.28 13.05
N LEU A 108 0.23 12.51 14.24
CA LEU A 108 1.58 12.13 14.59
C LEU A 108 1.57 11.08 15.69
N ALA A 109 2.47 10.11 15.56
CA ALA A 109 2.75 9.12 16.60
C ALA A 109 4.25 9.01 16.84
N LEU A 110 4.63 8.84 18.10
CA LEU A 110 6.00 8.55 18.50
C LEU A 110 6.06 7.12 19.04
N VAL A 111 7.03 6.35 18.53
CA VAL A 111 7.42 5.03 19.05
C VAL A 111 8.88 5.11 19.47
N LYS A 112 9.15 4.84 20.74
CA LYS A 112 10.50 4.94 21.30
C LYS A 112 11.32 3.72 20.92
N GLY A 113 12.35 3.94 20.10
CA GLY A 113 13.36 2.92 19.84
C GLY A 113 14.22 2.62 21.07
N ARG A 114 14.84 1.44 21.11
CA ARG A 114 15.59 0.91 22.27
C ARG A 114 16.67 1.84 22.87
N SER A 115 17.28 2.71 22.05
CA SER A 115 18.38 3.57 22.50
C SER A 115 18.16 5.07 22.32
N GLY A 116 17.14 5.50 21.55
CA GLY A 116 16.88 6.92 21.26
C GLY A 116 18.00 7.68 20.51
N ARG A 117 19.06 7.00 20.02
CA ARG A 117 20.23 7.66 19.39
C ARG A 117 19.98 8.24 18.00
N LYS A 118 18.92 7.76 17.32
CA LYS A 118 18.50 8.21 16.00
C LYS A 118 16.99 8.24 15.95
N THR A 119 16.45 9.18 15.19
CA THR A 119 15.02 9.31 14.91
C THR A 119 14.81 9.11 13.41
N VAL A 120 13.85 8.28 13.05
CA VAL A 120 13.41 8.07 11.66
C VAL A 120 11.96 8.51 11.59
N MET A 121 11.62 9.29 10.56
CA MET A 121 10.25 9.66 10.25
C MET A 121 9.79 8.83 9.06
N LEU A 122 8.62 8.22 9.19
CA LEU A 122 7.89 7.59 8.11
C LEU A 122 6.58 8.35 7.96
N GLU A 123 6.19 8.66 6.74
CA GLU A 123 4.98 9.44 6.45
C GLU A 123 4.17 8.80 5.32
N ALA A 124 2.87 9.09 5.35
CA ALA A 124 1.88 8.77 4.36
C ALA A 124 0.76 9.82 4.49
N HIS A 125 0.12 10.19 3.39
CA HIS A 125 -0.94 11.21 3.43
C HIS A 125 -2.31 10.60 3.73
N LEU A 126 -3.18 11.40 4.37
CA LEU A 126 -4.49 10.97 4.83
C LEU A 126 -5.56 11.13 3.76
N ASP A 127 -5.44 12.17 2.94
CA ASP A 127 -6.43 12.53 1.95
C ASP A 127 -6.38 11.61 0.73
N THR A 128 -7.27 11.90 -0.20
CA THR A 128 -7.31 11.30 -1.52
C THR A 128 -7.70 12.38 -2.49
N VAL A 129 -7.38 12.20 -3.76
CA VAL A 129 -7.77 13.14 -4.81
C VAL A 129 -9.27 13.08 -5.19
N PHE A 130 -10.04 12.17 -4.58
CA PHE A 130 -11.41 11.88 -4.99
C PHE A 130 -12.42 12.77 -4.24
N PRO A 131 -13.43 13.32 -4.93
CA PRO A 131 -14.40 14.22 -4.32
C PRO A 131 -15.36 13.47 -3.37
N GLU A 132 -15.99 14.22 -2.47
CA GLU A 132 -17.07 13.75 -1.59
C GLU A 132 -18.19 13.07 -2.41
N GLY A 133 -18.67 11.91 -1.94
CA GLY A 133 -19.67 11.10 -2.65
C GLY A 133 -19.10 10.05 -3.61
N THR A 134 -17.78 10.01 -3.82
CA THR A 134 -17.12 8.90 -4.53
C THR A 134 -17.34 7.58 -3.80
N ASP A 135 -17.71 6.51 -4.52
CA ASP A 135 -17.78 5.15 -3.97
C ASP A 135 -16.36 4.63 -3.70
N VAL A 136 -15.98 4.61 -2.42
CA VAL A 136 -14.68 4.12 -1.93
C VAL A 136 -14.73 2.67 -1.44
N THR A 137 -15.83 1.95 -1.68
CA THR A 137 -15.98 0.55 -1.28
C THR A 137 -14.92 -0.32 -1.95
N VAL A 138 -14.21 -1.13 -1.17
CA VAL A 138 -13.14 -1.96 -1.70
C VAL A 138 -13.71 -3.23 -2.34
N LYS A 139 -13.29 -3.50 -3.58
CA LYS A 139 -13.68 -4.69 -4.33
C LYS A 139 -12.47 -5.60 -4.52
N GLN A 140 -12.61 -6.86 -4.13
CA GLN A 140 -11.61 -7.90 -4.41
C GLN A 140 -11.80 -8.43 -5.83
N SER A 141 -10.72 -8.46 -6.61
CA SER A 141 -10.67 -9.05 -7.95
C SER A 141 -9.46 -9.98 -8.03
N GLY A 142 -9.65 -11.27 -7.82
CA GLY A 142 -8.54 -12.22 -7.70
C GLY A 142 -7.73 -11.94 -6.44
N ASP A 143 -6.45 -11.63 -6.60
CA ASP A 143 -5.53 -11.19 -5.53
C ASP A 143 -5.46 -9.66 -5.37
N THR A 144 -6.16 -8.91 -6.21
CA THR A 144 -6.05 -7.45 -6.28
C THR A 144 -7.23 -6.74 -5.60
N LEU A 145 -6.93 -5.81 -4.68
CA LEU A 145 -7.91 -4.87 -4.12
C LEU A 145 -8.09 -3.67 -5.05
N ARG A 146 -9.34 -3.28 -5.33
CA ARG A 146 -9.69 -2.15 -6.21
C ARG A 146 -10.65 -1.20 -5.52
N ALA A 147 -10.22 0.06 -5.37
CA ALA A 147 -11.07 1.20 -5.01
C ALA A 147 -10.33 2.52 -5.30
N PRO A 148 -11.06 3.63 -5.48
CA PRO A 148 -10.47 4.97 -5.37
C PRO A 148 -9.71 5.12 -4.04
N GLY A 149 -8.45 5.55 -4.11
CA GLY A 149 -7.57 5.79 -2.96
C GLY A 149 -6.83 4.56 -2.41
N ILE A 150 -7.06 3.35 -2.96
CA ILE A 150 -6.54 2.10 -2.37
C ILE A 150 -5.02 2.02 -2.38
N GLY A 151 -4.39 2.57 -3.42
CA GLY A 151 -2.93 2.63 -3.55
C GLY A 151 -2.32 3.95 -3.07
N ASP A 152 -3.03 5.07 -3.26
CA ASP A 152 -2.53 6.43 -3.03
C ASP A 152 -3.45 7.20 -2.06
N ASP A 153 -3.04 7.41 -0.81
CA ASP A 153 -1.92 6.73 -0.12
C ASP A 153 -2.42 5.94 1.09
N THR A 154 -3.64 5.42 0.99
CA THR A 154 -4.20 4.56 2.03
C THR A 154 -3.32 3.33 2.26
N ARG A 155 -2.62 2.84 1.22
CA ARG A 155 -1.61 1.79 1.36
C ARG A 155 -0.44 2.22 2.25
N GLY A 156 0.08 3.43 2.08
CA GLY A 156 1.11 3.99 2.96
C GLY A 156 0.65 4.02 4.41
N LEU A 157 -0.57 4.49 4.69
CA LEU A 157 -1.13 4.49 6.05
C LEU A 157 -1.17 3.09 6.69
N ALA A 158 -1.62 2.08 5.93
CA ALA A 158 -1.64 0.69 6.41
C ALA A 158 -0.21 0.16 6.68
N VAL A 159 0.76 0.54 5.84
CA VAL A 159 2.18 0.19 6.05
C VAL A 159 2.73 0.83 7.33
N LEU A 160 2.38 2.08 7.64
CA LEU A 160 2.81 2.72 8.89
C LEU A 160 2.30 1.95 10.13
N LEU A 161 1.04 1.48 10.10
CA LEU A 161 0.49 0.65 11.17
C LEU A 161 1.20 -0.70 11.27
N ALA A 162 1.50 -1.34 10.14
CA ALA A 162 2.22 -2.62 10.12
C ALA A 162 3.63 -2.47 10.69
N VAL A 163 4.37 -1.42 10.31
CA VAL A 163 5.71 -1.13 10.85
C VAL A 163 5.66 -0.83 12.35
N MET A 164 4.60 -0.19 12.84
CA MET A 164 4.43 0.07 14.27
C MET A 164 4.27 -1.20 15.11
N LYS A 165 3.84 -2.32 14.50
CA LYS A 165 3.67 -3.62 15.16
C LYS A 165 4.97 -4.45 15.22
N THR A 166 6.09 -3.96 14.66
CA THR A 166 7.39 -4.66 14.63
C THR A 166 8.33 -4.21 15.75
#